data_AF-A0A0V0HRG7-F1
#
_entry.id   AF-A0A0V0HRG7-F1
#
_cell.length_a   1.000
_cell.length_b   1.000
_cell.length_c   1.000
_cell.angle_alpha   90.00
_cell.angle_beta   90.00
_cell.angle_gamma   90.00
#
_symmetry.space_group_name_H-M   'P 1'
#
loop_
_entity.id
_entity.type
_entity.pdbx_description
1 polymer ?
#
loop_
_entity_poly.entity_id
_entity_poly.type
_entity_poly.pdbx_seq_one_letter_code
_entity_poly.pdbx_strand_id
1 'polypeptide(L)'
;MRSYNVSLDCFTCSFVLKACVGLRDLLRGRIVHGYVEKLGFQSNLVLLNALLHLYATCGAMADANLLFDKMPQRDVVSWNIMITQLAKKGDVDGAFELFRKMPDRNLRSWTAMITGFVHCGKAKEAIRLFVEMEETGVEGE
;
A
#
# COMPACT_ATOMS: atom_id res chain seq x y z
N MET A 1 -33.66 22.54 -12.59
CA MET A 1 -32.81 21.39 -12.19
C MET A 1 -32.03 21.79 -10.97
N ARG A 2 -32.32 21.21 -9.79
CA ARG A 2 -31.48 21.42 -8.60
C ARG A 2 -30.21 20.61 -8.80
N SER A 3 -29.08 21.27 -9.04
CA SER A 3 -27.77 20.64 -8.90
C SER A 3 -27.62 20.24 -7.44
N TYR A 4 -27.89 18.97 -7.13
CA TYR A 4 -27.43 18.40 -5.87
C TYR A 4 -25.92 18.53 -5.89
N ASN A 5 -25.41 19.47 -5.10
CA ASN A 5 -24.00 19.59 -4.83
C ASN A 5 -23.65 18.39 -3.94
N VAL A 6 -23.47 17.21 -4.57
CA VAL A 6 -22.94 16.04 -3.88
C VAL A 6 -21.51 16.41 -3.55
N SER A 7 -21.27 16.85 -2.31
CA SER A 7 -19.91 17.11 -1.84
C SER A 7 -19.16 15.80 -1.93
N LEU A 8 -18.07 15.76 -2.71
CA LEU A 8 -17.17 14.61 -2.67
C LEU A 8 -16.69 14.43 -1.23
N ASP A 9 -17.08 13.33 -0.62
CA ASP A 9 -16.57 12.89 0.66
C ASP A 9 -15.35 11.97 0.47
N CYS A 10 -14.74 11.58 1.59
CA CYS A 10 -13.57 10.70 1.58
C CYS A 10 -13.88 9.31 0.99
N PHE A 11 -15.13 8.84 1.08
CA PHE A 11 -15.54 7.57 0.49
C PHE A 11 -15.61 7.65 -1.04
N THR A 12 -16.21 8.71 -1.57
CA THR A 12 -16.29 8.97 -3.01
C THR A 12 -14.89 9.05 -3.62
N CYS A 13 -13.98 9.81 -3.00
CA CYS A 13 -12.58 9.88 -3.42
C CYS A 13 -11.90 8.49 -3.40
N SER A 14 -12.14 7.69 -2.36
CA SER A 14 -11.59 6.33 -2.26
C SER A 14 -12.07 5.42 -3.40
N PHE A 15 -13.34 5.48 -3.79
CA PHE A 15 -13.87 4.70 -4.90
C PHE A 15 -13.29 5.14 -6.25
N VAL A 16 -13.17 6.44 -6.48
CA VAL A 16 -12.55 6.96 -7.71
C VAL A 16 -11.07 6.55 -7.79
N LEU A 17 -10.33 6.61 -6.68
CA LEU A 17 -8.94 6.13 -6.63
C LEU A 17 -8.83 4.64 -6.96
N LYS A 18 -9.75 3.81 -6.44
CA LYS A 18 -9.82 2.38 -6.81
C LYS A 18 -10.10 2.18 -8.29
N ALA A 19 -10.99 2.97 -8.89
CA ALA A 19 -11.23 2.93 -10.34
C ALA A 19 -9.97 3.33 -11.14
N CYS A 20 -9.27 4.39 -10.72
CA CYS A 20 -8.00 4.79 -11.33
C CYS A 20 -6.94 3.68 -11.26
N VAL A 21 -6.84 2.97 -10.12
CA VAL A 21 -5.94 1.80 -9.98
C VAL A 21 -6.30 0.73 -11.01
N GLY A 22 -7.59 0.36 -11.11
CA GLY A 22 -8.07 -0.67 -12.03
C GLY A 22 -7.78 -0.34 -13.50
N LEU A 23 -7.88 0.94 -13.85
CA LEU A 23 -7.59 1.46 -15.20
C LEU A 23 -6.11 1.78 -15.44
N ARG A 24 -5.25 1.68 -14.41
CA ARG A 24 -3.86 2.18 -14.42
C ARG A 24 -3.75 3.66 -14.82
N ASP A 25 -4.76 4.45 -14.47
CA ASP A 25 -4.86 5.87 -14.83
C ASP A 25 -4.24 6.76 -13.74
N LEU A 26 -2.92 6.88 -13.78
CA LEU A 26 -2.17 7.71 -12.84
C LEU A 26 -2.53 9.20 -12.97
N LEU A 27 -2.85 9.67 -14.18
CA LEU A 27 -3.14 11.08 -14.43
C LEU A 27 -4.41 11.51 -13.69
N ARG A 28 -5.50 10.75 -13.86
CA ARG A 28 -6.76 11.02 -13.13
C ARG A 28 -6.58 10.79 -11.64
N GLY A 29 -5.79 9.81 -11.23
CA GLY A 29 -5.46 9.58 -9.82
C GLY A 29 -4.77 10.78 -9.15
N ARG A 30 -3.82 11.44 -9.83
CA ARG A 30 -3.17 12.67 -9.33
C ARG A 30 -4.13 13.85 -9.20
N ILE A 31 -5.10 13.97 -10.12
CA ILE A 31 -6.16 14.98 -9.99
C ILE A 31 -6.95 14.76 -8.70
N VAL A 32 -7.35 13.51 -8.42
CA VAL A 32 -8.06 13.16 -7.19
C VAL A 32 -7.21 13.42 -5.95
N HIS A 33 -5.90 13.16 -5.99
CA HIS A 33 -4.99 13.52 -4.89
C HIS A 33 -5.04 15.03 -4.58
N GLY A 34 -4.96 15.88 -5.61
CA GLY A 34 -5.08 17.34 -5.42
C GLY A 34 -6.43 17.76 -4.84
N TYR A 35 -7.51 17.04 -5.16
CA TYR A 35 -8.82 17.25 -4.50
C TYR A 35 -8.81 16.83 -3.03
N VAL A 36 -8.21 15.68 -2.70
CA VAL A 36 -8.07 15.19 -1.32
C VAL A 36 -7.33 16.21 -0.45
N GLU A 37 -6.25 16.81 -0.97
CA GLU A 37 -5.52 17.89 -0.28
C GLU A 37 -6.37 19.15 -0.10
N LYS A 38 -7.06 19.60 -1.16
CA LYS A 38 -7.92 20.80 -1.12
C LYS A 38 -9.09 20.67 -0.15
N LEU A 39 -9.62 19.47 0.03
CA LEU A 39 -10.71 19.18 0.96
C LEU A 39 -10.25 19.00 2.42
N GLY A 40 -8.95 19.09 2.68
CA GLY A 40 -8.42 18.99 4.04
C GLY A 40 -8.30 17.55 4.56
N PHE A 41 -8.28 16.54 3.67
CA PHE A 41 -8.22 15.13 4.06
C PHE A 41 -6.79 14.55 4.06
N GLN A 42 -5.75 15.39 4.08
CA GLN A 42 -4.35 14.96 4.05
C GLN A 42 -3.92 14.05 5.22
N SER A 43 -4.68 14.01 6.31
CA SER A 43 -4.43 13.13 7.46
C SER A 43 -5.39 11.93 7.53
N ASN A 44 -6.27 11.75 6.53
CA ASN A 44 -7.22 10.66 6.52
C ASN A 44 -6.52 9.36 6.07
N LEU A 45 -6.31 8.43 7.01
CA LEU A 45 -5.56 7.20 6.77
C LEU A 45 -6.14 6.32 5.66
N VAL A 46 -7.47 6.26 5.53
CA VAL A 46 -8.14 5.48 4.47
C VAL A 46 -7.79 6.04 3.09
N LEU A 47 -7.83 7.36 2.93
CA LEU A 47 -7.46 8.02 1.68
C LEU A 47 -5.97 7.94 1.39
N LEU A 48 -5.12 8.10 2.41
CA LEU A 48 -3.69 7.93 2.28
C LEU A 48 -3.34 6.51 1.80
N ASN A 49 -3.95 5.47 2.37
CA ASN A 49 -3.79 4.09 1.92
C ASN A 49 -4.30 3.89 0.47
N ALA A 50 -5.41 4.53 0.09
CA ALA A 50 -5.92 4.46 -1.29
C ALA A 50 -4.98 5.14 -2.30
N LEU A 51 -4.44 6.31 -1.95
CA LEU A 51 -3.46 7.05 -2.75
C LEU A 51 -2.13 6.29 -2.84
N LEU A 52 -1.68 5.71 -1.73
CA LEU A 52 -0.48 4.89 -1.69
C LEU A 52 -0.61 3.69 -2.63
N HIS A 53 -1.75 3.00 -2.59
CA HIS A 53 -2.05 1.90 -3.49
C HIS A 53 -2.10 2.34 -4.96
N LEU A 54 -2.68 3.51 -5.26
CA LEU A 54 -2.67 4.12 -6.59
C LEU A 54 -1.23 4.31 -7.10
N TYR A 55 -0.40 5.06 -6.36
CA TYR A 55 0.94 5.39 -6.82
C TYR A 55 1.80 4.14 -7.01
N ALA A 56 1.78 3.22 -6.04
CA ALA A 56 2.57 2.01 -6.10
C ALA A 56 2.15 1.11 -7.26
N THR A 57 0.84 0.90 -7.43
CA THR A 57 0.28 0.04 -8.47
C THR A 57 0.44 0.66 -9.86
N CYS A 58 0.24 1.97 -10.02
CA CYS A 58 0.43 2.64 -11.31
C CYS A 58 1.90 2.90 -11.69
N GLY A 59 2.85 2.29 -10.96
CA GLY A 59 4.26 2.33 -11.31
C GLY A 59 5.04 3.50 -10.71
N ALA A 60 4.38 4.50 -10.15
CA ALA A 60 4.97 5.70 -9.56
C ALA A 60 5.49 5.45 -8.11
N MET A 61 6.45 4.54 -7.97
CA MET A 61 6.98 4.16 -6.65
C MET A 61 7.71 5.29 -5.93
N ALA A 62 8.32 6.24 -6.65
CA ALA A 62 8.92 7.42 -6.03
C ALA A 62 7.85 8.27 -5.31
N ASP A 63 6.70 8.48 -5.94
CA ASP A 63 5.56 9.17 -5.33
C ASP A 63 4.98 8.35 -4.17
N ALA A 64 4.90 7.02 -4.30
CA ALA A 64 4.44 6.13 -3.24
C ALA A 64 5.35 6.20 -1.99
N ASN A 65 6.68 6.13 -2.18
CA ASN A 65 7.66 6.26 -1.10
C ASN A 65 7.54 7.64 -0.43
N LEU A 66 7.48 8.72 -1.23
CA LEU A 66 7.35 10.08 -0.71
C LEU A 66 6.06 10.25 0.12
N LEU A 67 4.94 9.70 -0.37
CA LEU A 67 3.68 9.73 0.35
C LEU A 67 3.80 8.92 1.64
N PHE A 68 4.31 7.68 1.56
CA PHE A 68 4.53 6.81 2.72
C PHE A 68 5.35 7.50 3.79
N ASP A 69 6.46 8.15 3.45
CA ASP A 69 7.35 8.87 4.37
C ASP A 69 6.66 10.07 5.05
N LYS A 70 5.73 10.73 4.33
CA LYS A 70 4.95 11.86 4.85
C LYS A 70 3.73 11.48 5.67
N MET A 71 3.29 10.21 5.66
CA MET A 71 2.12 9.79 6.42
C MET A 71 2.32 10.01 7.93
N PRO A 72 1.41 10.72 8.62
CA PRO A 72 1.55 10.99 10.06
C PRO A 72 1.36 9.72 10.90
N GLN A 73 0.56 8.78 10.41
CA GLN A 73 0.34 7.46 10.98
C GLN A 73 0.32 6.43 9.85
N ARG A 74 0.78 5.22 10.14
CA ARG A 74 0.81 4.09 9.20
C ARG A 74 0.24 2.89 9.91
N ASP A 75 -0.71 2.21 9.28
CA ASP A 75 -1.25 0.95 9.78
C ASP A 75 -0.65 -0.23 9.00
N VAL A 76 -1.01 -1.44 9.42
CA VAL A 76 -0.63 -2.70 8.77
C VAL A 76 -0.96 -2.68 7.27
N VAL A 77 -2.02 -1.98 6.85
CA VAL A 77 -2.39 -1.83 5.44
C VAL A 77 -1.37 -0.96 4.69
N SER A 78 -0.96 0.19 5.22
CA SER A 78 0.07 1.05 4.62
C SER A 78 1.36 0.29 4.34
N TRP A 79 1.85 -0.47 5.32
CA TRP A 79 3.07 -1.26 5.21
C TRP A 79 2.92 -2.39 4.18
N ASN A 80 1.81 -3.13 4.24
CA ASN A 80 1.56 -4.24 3.33
C ASN A 80 1.46 -3.80 1.87
N ILE A 81 0.92 -2.61 1.59
CA ILE A 81 0.91 -2.03 0.24
C ILE A 81 2.34 -1.89 -0.28
N MET A 82 3.23 -1.27 0.49
CA MET A 82 4.60 -1.01 0.06
C MET A 82 5.40 -2.31 -0.12
N ILE A 83 5.36 -3.19 0.88
CA ILE A 83 6.06 -4.49 0.84
C ILE A 83 5.62 -5.30 -0.38
N THR A 84 4.31 -5.43 -0.59
CA THR A 84 3.77 -6.21 -1.71
C THR A 84 4.19 -5.63 -3.06
N GLN A 85 4.19 -4.30 -3.20
CA GLN A 85 4.49 -3.65 -4.48
C GLN A 85 5.99 -3.66 -4.80
N LEU A 86 6.86 -3.49 -3.80
CA LEU A 86 8.30 -3.66 -3.95
C LEU A 86 8.65 -5.10 -4.35
N ALA A 87 8.10 -6.09 -3.62
CA ALA A 87 8.30 -7.50 -3.92
C ALA A 87 7.84 -7.86 -5.35
N LYS A 88 6.65 -7.38 -5.77
CA LYS A 88 6.14 -7.59 -7.14
C LYS A 88 7.00 -6.96 -8.23
N LYS A 89 7.71 -5.88 -7.91
CA LYS A 89 8.66 -5.22 -8.83
C LYS A 89 10.04 -5.86 -8.83
N GLY A 90 10.27 -6.89 -8.02
CA GLY A 90 11.56 -7.57 -7.88
C GLY A 90 12.51 -6.90 -6.88
N ASP A 91 12.13 -5.80 -6.25
CA ASP A 91 12.89 -5.18 -5.16
C ASP A 91 12.56 -5.86 -3.83
N VAL A 92 12.94 -7.13 -3.75
CA VAL A 92 12.67 -7.98 -2.58
C VAL A 92 13.48 -7.54 -1.36
N ASP A 93 14.66 -6.95 -1.58
CA ASP A 93 15.52 -6.47 -0.51
C ASP A 93 14.93 -5.20 0.12
N GLY A 94 14.46 -4.23 -0.69
CA GLY A 94 13.71 -3.08 -0.19
C GLY A 94 12.40 -3.49 0.50
N ALA A 95 11.69 -4.49 -0.03
CA ALA A 95 10.50 -5.04 0.62
C ALA A 95 10.82 -5.64 2.00
N PHE A 96 11.92 -6.38 2.11
CA PHE A 96 12.34 -6.99 3.36
C PHE A 96 12.79 -5.95 4.40
N GLU A 97 13.47 -4.88 3.98
CA GLU A 97 13.81 -3.77 4.87
C GLU A 97 12.57 -3.09 5.46
N LEU A 98 11.52 -2.88 4.67
CA LEU A 98 10.25 -2.38 5.20
C LEU A 98 9.57 -3.40 6.11
N PHE A 99 9.58 -4.68 5.73
CA PHE A 99 9.02 -5.76 6.55
C PHE A 99 9.69 -5.82 7.93
N ARG A 100 11.01 -5.62 8.04
CA ARG A 100 11.73 -5.57 9.32
C ARG A 100 11.43 -4.33 10.16
N LYS A 101 11.13 -3.19 9.52
CA LYS A 101 10.74 -1.94 10.20
C LYS A 101 9.28 -1.91 10.64
N MET A 102 8.44 -2.78 10.09
CA MET A 102 7.02 -2.87 10.41
C MET A 102 6.81 -3.21 11.89
N PRO A 103 6.08 -2.39 12.67
CA PRO A 103 5.89 -2.62 14.11
C PRO A 103 5.10 -3.89 14.41
N ASP A 104 3.99 -4.08 13.69
CA ASP A 104 3.08 -5.21 13.86
C ASP A 104 2.93 -5.95 12.53
N ARG A 105 3.11 -7.27 12.53
CA ARG A 105 3.02 -8.11 11.33
C ARG A 105 1.84 -9.06 11.45
N ASN A 106 1.05 -9.17 10.39
CA ASN A 106 -0.01 -10.18 10.30
C ASN A 106 0.30 -11.21 9.20
N LEU A 107 -0.54 -12.23 9.08
CA LEU A 107 -0.40 -13.28 8.06
C LEU A 107 -0.15 -12.72 6.65
N ARG A 108 -0.81 -11.61 6.30
CA ARG A 108 -0.65 -10.96 4.99
C ARG A 108 0.75 -10.38 4.81
N SER A 109 1.33 -9.77 5.84
CA SER A 109 2.71 -9.25 5.82
C SER A 109 3.72 -10.37 5.53
N TRP A 110 3.60 -11.48 6.26
CA TRP A 110 4.46 -12.66 6.08
C TRP A 110 4.29 -13.28 4.70
N THR A 111 3.04 -13.50 4.27
CA THR A 111 2.72 -14.07 2.96
C THR A 111 3.28 -13.21 1.83
N ALA A 112 3.14 -11.88 1.90
CA ALA A 112 3.69 -10.97 0.90
C ALA A 112 5.21 -11.09 0.78
N MET A 113 5.91 -11.24 1.91
CA MET A 113 7.37 -11.34 1.92
C MET A 113 7.87 -12.71 1.44
N ILE A 114 7.26 -13.80 1.93
CA ILE A 114 7.57 -15.18 1.51
C ILE A 114 7.38 -15.33 0.00
N THR A 115 6.23 -14.90 -0.54
CA THR A 115 5.96 -14.96 -1.98
C THR A 115 6.91 -14.07 -2.78
N GLY A 116 7.29 -12.90 -2.24
CA GLY A 116 8.32 -12.04 -2.82
C GLY A 116 9.67 -12.73 -2.97
N PHE A 117 10.14 -13.42 -1.92
CA PHE A 117 11.38 -14.21 -1.96
C PHE A 117 11.31 -15.35 -2.98
N VAL A 118 10.19 -16.07 -3.05
CA VAL A 118 9.98 -17.14 -4.03
C VAL A 118 10.07 -16.59 -5.47
N HIS A 119 9.37 -15.48 -5.76
CA HIS A 119 9.39 -14.88 -7.10
C HIS A 119 10.77 -14.35 -7.52
N CYS A 120 11.63 -14.02 -6.56
CA CYS A 120 13.01 -13.59 -6.82
C CYS A 120 14.04 -14.73 -6.75
N GLY A 121 13.60 -15.99 -6.65
CA GLY A 121 14.49 -17.16 -6.57
C GLY A 121 15.23 -17.33 -5.24
N LYS A 122 14.87 -16.56 -4.20
CA LYS A 122 15.45 -16.61 -2.85
C LYS A 122 14.75 -17.64 -1.96
N ALA A 123 14.71 -18.89 -2.43
CA ALA A 123 13.91 -19.95 -1.78
C ALA A 123 14.36 -20.28 -0.35
N LYS A 124 15.66 -20.15 -0.06
CA LYS A 124 16.20 -20.41 1.29
C LYS A 124 15.70 -19.37 2.28
N GLU A 125 15.66 -18.11 1.87
CA GLU A 125 15.14 -16.98 2.64
C GLU A 125 13.64 -17.13 2.87
N ALA A 126 12.88 -17.55 1.85
CA ALA A 126 11.46 -17.84 1.99
C ALA A 126 11.16 -18.92 3.05
N ILE A 127 11.91 -20.03 3.05
CA ILE A 127 11.75 -21.11 4.04
C ILE A 127 12.12 -20.62 5.44
N ARG A 128 13.23 -19.89 5.58
CA ARG A 128 13.63 -19.32 6.88
C ARG A 128 12.55 -18.41 7.45
N LEU A 129 11.98 -17.55 6.59
CA LEU A 129 10.95 -16.62 7.01
C LEU A 129 9.64 -17.32 7.38
N PHE A 130 9.31 -18.45 6.75
CA PHE A 130 8.17 -19.27 7.14
C PHE A 130 8.37 -19.89 8.54
N VAL A 131 9.56 -20.41 8.84
CA VAL A 131 9.86 -20.94 10.19
C VAL A 131 9.77 -19.84 11.24
N GLU A 132 10.33 -18.66 10.98
CA GLU A 132 10.22 -17.50 11.88
C GLU A 132 8.74 -17.10 12.11
N MET A 133 7.92 -17.13 11.06
CA MET A 133 6.48 -16.87 11.17
C MET A 133 5.79 -17.85 12.14
N GLU A 134 6.06 -19.15 12.04
CA GLU A 134 5.48 -20.17 12.93
C GLU A 134 5.92 -19.97 14.39
N GLU A 135 7.20 -19.66 14.62
CA GLU A 135 7.74 -19.38 15.96
C GLU A 135 7.10 -18.15 16.61
N THR A 136 6.71 -17.15 15.81
CA THR A 136 6.02 -15.94 16.30
C THR A 136 4.54 -16.16 16.64
N GLY A 137 3.98 -17.34 16.35
CA GLY A 137 2.60 -17.70 16.72
C GLY A 137 1.52 -16.92 15.96
N VAL A 138 1.81 -16.46 14.74
CA VAL A 138 0.84 -15.71 13.92
C VAL A 138 -0.18 -16.69 13.32
N GLU A 139 -1.34 -16.80 13.97
CA GLU A 139 -2.46 -17.60 13.45
C GLU A 139 -3.13 -16.90 12.26
N GLY A 140 -3.61 -17.69 11.30
CA GLY A 140 -4.42 -17.19 10.19
C GLY A 140 -5.86 -16.97 10.63
N GLU A 141 -6.42 -15.79 10.30
CA GLU A 141 -7.84 -15.46 10.46
C GLU A 141 -8.77 -16.44 9.73
#